data_AF-A0A9W7BCQ5-F1
#
_entry.id   AF-A0A9W7BCQ5-F1
#
_cell.length_a   1.000
_cell.length_b   1.000
_cell.length_c   1.000
_cell.angle_alpha   90.00
_cell.angle_beta   90.00
_cell.angle_gamma   90.00
#
_symmetry.space_group_name_H-M   'P 1'
#
loop_
_entity.id
_entity.type
_entity.pdbx_description
1 polymer ?
#
loop_
_entity_poly.entity_id
_entity_poly.type
_entity_poly.pdbx_seq_one_letter_code
_entity_poly.pdbx_strand_id
1 'polypeptide(L)'
;MNLHLVTLALLLCYVYSQPQVVGGRKRRQRFGMEGLIQMGDTEITAAELKRAGVLTDNDLRAEDRNSAVNSNIVMEAEAKMAEGVDRKPSMVKLPGREEMLMLPDRESVLKFEFFRDFAREDDIEGQIEQREKAWWGRLYINNFPFSIQYLRGHFGGGAGLGEYTLLLSEPELMCDLNLFDAVMENQEKVKELKDAGQKVIIVAKRGNCTYGEKAILGESTGADGILYVNDEEGVSHPAAPDVREFKEFTPSMISQAEGDYLINVLKQTGGTIKARFVPVACVDEPKNLKTDKFCLPTTQEERDFEEAISYGGVIKSSDGIAADFLQAHYGYPLPEGTNTFGLYEGDACESLGDEKVLKHVLVKRGGCSFHNKTLNLAEAGAEVIIIVNNEPFPDRPGVGNLWDSLVISSSVVMVGSDQGEAIWKSMKGNGGVGDLVFEKDDNVRVDLYRQLAALVRKPIGDDGGFPFKKKERAKLMETMKEDMKKLGASKGLWEAYKVAAKKGGVKVKVEL
;
A
#
# COMPACT_ATOMS: atom_id res chain seq x y z
N MET A 1 -43.09 10.54 32.00
CA MET A 1 -41.94 10.39 32.91
C MET A 1 -40.93 9.51 32.19
N ASN A 2 -40.32 10.02 31.12
CA ASN A 2 -39.02 10.72 31.08
C ASN A 2 -37.82 9.78 31.29
N LEU A 3 -37.35 9.21 30.19
CA LEU A 3 -35.95 8.84 29.99
C LEU A 3 -35.54 9.35 28.58
N HIS A 4 -35.11 10.60 28.54
CA HIS A 4 -34.38 11.27 27.47
C HIS A 4 -33.13 11.88 28.12
N LEU A 5 -32.05 12.07 27.34
CA LEU A 5 -30.66 12.41 27.71
C LEU A 5 -29.86 11.14 28.07
N VAL A 6 -28.88 10.69 27.28
CA VAL A 6 -27.69 11.42 26.85
C VAL A 6 -27.28 11.04 25.41
N THR A 7 -27.53 11.97 24.50
CA THR A 7 -26.76 12.21 23.27
C THR A 7 -25.93 13.48 23.55
N LEU A 8 -24.76 13.62 22.90
CA LEU A 8 -23.76 14.72 23.00
C LEU A 8 -22.78 14.64 24.18
N ALA A 9 -21.55 14.20 23.89
CA ALA A 9 -20.31 14.94 24.21
C ALA A 9 -19.05 14.14 23.80
N LEU A 10 -18.82 13.92 22.51
CA LEU A 10 -17.49 13.59 21.97
C LEU A 10 -17.30 14.32 20.63
N LEU A 11 -17.29 15.64 20.74
CA LEU A 11 -16.90 16.58 19.68
C LEU A 11 -16.45 17.84 20.42
N LEU A 12 -15.13 18.00 20.58
CA LEU A 12 -14.37 19.24 20.84
C LEU A 12 -13.09 18.90 21.61
N CYS A 13 -11.97 18.78 20.90
CA CYS A 13 -10.72 19.51 21.16
C CYS A 13 -9.63 19.06 20.18
N TYR A 14 -9.80 19.48 18.93
CA TYR A 14 -8.68 19.74 18.03
C TYR A 14 -8.26 21.20 18.31
N VAL A 15 -7.10 21.42 18.92
CA VAL A 15 -6.44 22.73 18.86
C VAL A 15 -5.05 22.53 18.30
N TYR A 16 -4.91 22.96 17.05
CA TYR A 16 -3.68 23.22 16.34
C TYR A 16 -2.70 24.03 17.20
N SER A 17 -1.45 23.58 17.30
CA SER A 17 -0.33 24.51 17.46
C SER A 17 0.64 24.30 16.29
N GLN A 18 0.64 25.27 15.37
CA GLN A 18 1.69 25.43 14.37
C GLN A 18 2.74 26.39 14.95
N PRO A 19 4.04 26.08 14.88
CA PRO A 19 5.06 27.04 15.27
C PRO A 19 5.27 28.07 14.15
N GLN A 20 4.87 29.31 14.40
CA GLN A 20 5.39 30.44 13.62
C GLN A 20 6.83 30.72 14.03
N VAL A 21 7.74 30.67 13.06
CA VAL A 21 9.13 31.10 13.21
C VAL A 21 9.19 32.61 13.04
N VAL A 22 9.36 33.33 14.15
CA VAL A 22 9.78 34.74 14.16
C VAL A 22 11.02 34.85 15.04
N GLY A 23 12.08 35.45 14.48
CA GLY A 23 13.42 35.42 15.03
C GLY A 23 13.60 36.15 16.38
N GLY A 24 14.63 35.73 17.11
CA GLY A 24 15.23 36.51 18.19
C GLY A 24 15.45 35.79 19.53
N ARG A 25 16.72 35.50 19.84
CA ARG A 25 17.34 35.21 21.16
C ARG A 25 16.74 34.07 22.03
N LYS A 26 17.51 32.98 22.14
CA LYS A 26 17.32 31.89 23.12
C LYS A 26 17.40 32.41 24.57
N ARG A 27 16.28 32.40 25.31
CA ARG A 27 16.26 32.30 26.77
C ARG A 27 15.90 30.86 27.16
N ARG A 28 16.70 30.25 28.04
CA ARG A 28 16.36 28.96 28.68
C ARG A 28 15.17 29.19 29.62
N GLN A 29 13.98 28.68 29.27
CA GLN A 29 12.91 28.45 30.23
C GLN A 29 13.19 27.13 30.97
N ARG A 30 13.21 27.17 32.30
CA ARG A 30 13.05 25.98 33.14
C ARG A 30 11.54 25.74 33.27
N PHE A 31 11.05 24.63 32.75
CA PHE A 31 9.70 24.15 33.07
C PHE A 31 9.73 23.50 34.45
N GLY A 32 8.90 23.99 35.37
CA GLY A 32 8.60 23.30 36.63
C GLY A 32 7.67 22.13 36.33
N MET A 33 8.01 20.94 36.84
CA MET A 33 7.16 19.75 36.73
C MET A 33 6.02 19.84 37.76
N GLU A 34 4.82 20.15 37.29
CA GLU A 34 3.57 19.81 37.98
C GLU A 34 2.75 18.94 37.03
N GLY A 35 3.09 17.64 36.98
CA GLY A 35 2.31 16.64 36.27
C GLY A 35 1.38 15.91 37.24
N LEU A 36 0.08 15.86 36.93
CA LEU A 36 -0.90 15.01 37.61
C LEU A 36 -0.81 13.59 37.05
N ILE A 37 -0.89 12.58 37.91
CA ILE A 37 -0.96 11.17 37.51
C ILE A 37 -2.39 10.70 37.77
N GLN A 38 -3.08 10.27 36.72
CA GLN A 38 -4.48 9.83 36.80
C GLN A 38 -4.52 8.31 36.96
N MET A 39 -5.17 7.82 38.03
CA MET A 39 -5.46 6.39 38.23
C MET A 39 -6.96 6.21 38.46
N GLY A 40 -7.68 5.81 37.41
CA GLY A 40 -9.15 5.74 37.44
C GLY A 40 -9.80 7.12 37.64
N ASP A 41 -10.93 7.17 38.34
CA ASP A 41 -11.73 8.39 38.54
C ASP A 41 -11.18 9.36 39.62
N THR A 42 -9.92 9.20 40.04
CA THR A 42 -9.32 10.06 41.07
C THR A 42 -7.96 10.59 40.64
N GLU A 43 -7.74 11.88 40.86
CA GLU A 43 -6.46 12.54 40.64
C GLU A 43 -5.67 12.61 41.95
N ILE A 44 -4.42 12.13 41.94
CA ILE A 44 -3.51 12.20 43.09
C ILE A 44 -2.20 12.85 42.64
N THR A 45 -1.71 13.80 43.43
CA THR A 45 -0.46 14.52 43.11
C THR A 45 0.77 13.72 43.56
N ALA A 46 1.90 13.88 42.85
CA ALA A 46 3.18 13.29 43.26
C ALA A 46 3.62 13.70 44.68
N ALA A 47 3.19 14.87 45.14
CA ALA A 47 3.44 15.36 46.50
C ALA A 47 2.60 14.65 47.58
N GLU A 48 1.43 14.12 47.24
CA GLU A 48 0.60 13.31 48.13
C GLU A 48 1.14 11.89 48.24
N LEU A 49 1.59 11.30 47.13
CA LEU A 49 2.26 10.00 47.12
C LEU A 49 3.58 10.01 47.91
N LYS A 50 4.34 11.12 47.86
CA LYS A 50 5.54 11.31 48.68
C LYS A 50 5.21 11.43 50.18
N ARG A 51 4.12 12.13 50.52
CA ARG A 51 3.65 12.25 51.93
C ARG A 51 3.14 10.94 52.50
N ALA A 52 2.56 10.09 51.66
CA ALA A 52 2.14 8.73 52.04
C ALA A 52 3.30 7.73 52.12
N GLY A 53 4.54 8.14 51.83
CA GLY A 53 5.72 7.28 51.83
C GLY A 53 5.80 6.30 50.65
N VAL A 54 4.97 6.52 49.61
CA VAL A 54 4.88 5.66 48.42
C VAL A 54 5.96 6.01 47.38
N LEU A 55 6.36 7.28 47.31
CA LEU A 55 7.48 7.73 46.49
C LEU A 55 8.61 8.28 47.37
N THR A 56 9.84 7.85 47.10
CA THR A 56 11.06 8.40 47.70
C THR A 56 11.69 9.45 46.78
N ASP A 57 12.61 10.27 47.31
CA ASP A 57 13.37 11.24 46.50
C ASP A 57 14.27 10.59 45.42
N ASN A 58 14.50 9.28 45.52
CA ASN A 58 15.27 8.52 44.54
C ASN A 58 14.41 8.01 43.38
N ASP A 59 13.11 7.77 43.59
CA ASP A 59 12.21 7.25 42.54
C ASP A 59 11.91 8.31 41.46
N LEU A 60 11.91 9.59 41.85
CA LEU A 60 11.79 10.71 40.91
C LEU A 60 13.07 10.98 40.11
N ARG A 61 14.16 10.25 40.38
CA ARG A 61 15.46 10.38 39.70
C ARG A 61 15.89 9.13 38.93
N ALA A 62 15.07 8.08 38.92
CA ALA A 62 15.40 6.80 38.32
C ALA A 62 14.78 6.65 36.90
N GLU A 63 15.15 7.53 35.97
CA GLU A 63 15.34 7.14 34.57
C GLU A 63 16.84 6.95 34.36
N ASP A 64 17.40 5.94 35.02
CA ASP A 64 18.62 5.26 34.59
C ASP A 64 18.91 4.12 35.57
N ARG A 65 18.83 2.89 35.04
CA ARG A 65 19.32 1.59 35.54
C ARG A 65 18.30 0.63 36.18
N ASN A 66 18.24 -0.52 35.51
CA ASN A 66 17.75 -1.84 35.91
C ASN A 66 17.95 -2.20 37.39
N SER A 67 16.89 -2.75 38.01
CA SER A 67 17.00 -3.93 38.89
C SER A 67 15.63 -4.60 39.10
N ALA A 68 15.62 -5.93 39.01
CA ALA A 68 14.50 -6.83 39.29
C ALA A 68 14.34 -7.14 40.79
N VAL A 69 13.18 -7.68 41.23
CA VAL A 69 13.01 -8.89 42.10
C VAL A 69 11.51 -9.25 42.33
N ASN A 70 11.17 -10.51 41.99
CA ASN A 70 10.23 -11.55 42.50
C ASN A 70 8.85 -11.29 43.18
N SER A 71 7.84 -12.12 42.80
CA SER A 71 7.31 -13.26 43.60
C SER A 71 6.34 -14.20 42.83
N ASN A 72 6.29 -15.47 43.28
CA ASN A 72 5.75 -16.72 42.67
C ASN A 72 4.22 -16.95 42.67
N ILE A 73 3.71 -17.91 41.84
CA ILE A 73 2.98 -19.16 42.22
C ILE A 73 2.56 -20.03 40.97
N VAL A 74 3.10 -21.27 40.89
CA VAL A 74 2.55 -22.65 40.60
C VAL A 74 1.38 -22.83 39.57
N MET A 75 1.25 -23.82 38.64
CA MET A 75 1.48 -25.29 38.61
C MET A 75 1.59 -25.87 37.17
N GLU A 76 2.13 -27.09 37.12
CA GLU A 76 2.49 -28.02 36.05
C GLU A 76 1.37 -28.54 35.11
N ALA A 77 1.77 -28.99 33.90
CA ALA A 77 1.33 -30.27 33.32
C ALA A 77 2.32 -30.78 32.25
N GLU A 78 2.72 -32.05 32.38
CA GLU A 78 3.70 -32.73 31.53
C GLU A 78 3.15 -33.25 30.20
N ALA A 79 4.09 -33.34 29.27
CA ALA A 79 4.05 -33.89 27.93
C ALA A 79 3.64 -35.37 27.82
N LYS A 80 3.03 -35.71 26.67
CA LYS A 80 3.37 -36.91 25.88
C LYS A 80 3.07 -36.69 24.40
N MET A 81 4.10 -36.57 23.56
CA MET A 81 4.11 -36.99 22.14
C MET A 81 5.58 -37.20 21.72
N ALA A 82 5.99 -38.41 21.38
CA ALA A 82 5.84 -39.12 20.10
C ALA A 82 7.06 -38.87 19.19
N GLU A 83 7.78 -39.96 18.92
CA GLU A 83 9.04 -40.04 18.19
C GLU A 83 8.89 -39.55 16.74
N GLY A 84 9.74 -38.61 16.30
CA GLY A 84 9.78 -38.26 14.88
C GLY A 84 10.56 -37.02 14.44
N VAL A 85 10.75 -36.00 15.29
CA VAL A 85 11.62 -34.84 14.95
C VAL A 85 12.36 -34.40 16.22
N ASP A 86 13.61 -34.84 16.36
CA ASP A 86 14.43 -34.46 17.51
C ASP A 86 15.06 -33.08 17.26
N ARG A 87 14.36 -32.01 17.70
CA ARG A 87 15.01 -30.76 18.07
C ARG A 87 14.45 -30.27 19.41
N LYS A 88 15.16 -30.64 20.49
CA LYS A 88 14.94 -30.02 21.80
C LYS A 88 15.37 -28.54 21.75
N PRO A 89 14.63 -27.63 22.40
CA PRO A 89 15.01 -26.23 22.52
C PRO A 89 16.40 -26.08 23.15
N SER A 90 17.09 -25.01 22.77
CA SER A 90 18.39 -24.65 23.29
C SER A 90 18.31 -24.20 24.75
N MET A 91 18.22 -25.17 25.66
CA MET A 91 18.14 -24.96 27.09
C MET A 91 19.43 -25.42 27.79
N VAL A 92 19.97 -24.58 28.68
CA VAL A 92 21.11 -24.79 29.57
C VAL A 92 20.57 -24.84 31.00
N LYS A 93 20.49 -26.01 31.60
CA LYS A 93 20.17 -26.12 33.03
C LYS A 93 21.37 -25.66 33.86
N LEU A 94 21.20 -24.73 34.80
CA LEU A 94 22.30 -24.24 35.63
C LEU A 94 22.61 -25.20 36.81
N PRO A 95 23.88 -25.47 37.17
CA PRO A 95 24.22 -26.37 38.29
C PRO A 95 23.66 -25.85 39.62
N GLY A 96 22.81 -26.65 40.28
CA GLY A 96 22.20 -26.31 41.57
C GLY A 96 20.85 -25.59 41.48
N ARG A 97 20.26 -25.45 40.28
CA ARG A 97 18.89 -25.00 40.05
C ARG A 97 18.13 -26.00 39.16
N GLU A 98 16.82 -26.09 39.35
CA GLU A 98 15.94 -26.76 38.38
C GLU A 98 15.64 -25.89 37.14
N GLU A 99 16.02 -24.60 37.18
CA GLU A 99 15.86 -23.63 36.10
C GLU A 99 16.67 -23.99 34.84
N MET A 100 15.97 -23.88 33.70
CA MET A 100 16.51 -23.96 32.35
C MET A 100 16.77 -22.54 31.83
N LEU A 101 18.03 -22.16 31.61
CA LEU A 101 18.39 -20.95 30.87
C LEU A 101 18.27 -21.21 29.38
N MET A 102 17.53 -20.38 28.65
CA MET A 102 17.57 -20.44 27.19
C MET A 102 18.83 -19.75 26.65
N LEU A 103 19.44 -20.34 25.61
CA LEU A 103 20.56 -19.77 24.86
C LEU A 103 20.21 -18.38 24.29
N PRO A 104 21.22 -17.52 24.06
CA PRO A 104 21.03 -16.10 23.76
C PRO A 104 20.26 -15.85 22.46
N ASP A 105 19.49 -14.77 22.47
CA ASP A 105 18.74 -14.24 21.34
C ASP A 105 19.63 -14.18 20.10
N ARG A 106 19.19 -14.80 19.00
CA ARG A 106 19.80 -14.48 17.72
C ARG A 106 19.40 -13.05 17.42
N GLU A 107 20.40 -12.17 17.29
CA GLU A 107 20.17 -10.81 16.84
C GLU A 107 19.41 -10.85 15.51
N SER A 108 18.50 -9.90 15.34
CA SER A 108 17.74 -9.78 14.11
C SER A 108 18.68 -9.78 12.90
N VAL A 109 18.27 -10.46 11.81
CA VAL A 109 18.97 -10.35 10.52
C VAL A 109 18.87 -8.94 9.92
N LEU A 110 17.93 -8.13 10.42
CA LEU A 110 17.76 -6.75 10.01
C LEU A 110 18.76 -5.86 10.72
N LYS A 111 19.39 -5.00 9.93
CA LYS A 111 20.23 -3.91 10.42
C LYS A 111 19.54 -2.60 10.08
N PHE A 112 19.12 -1.86 11.10
CA PHE A 112 18.49 -0.54 10.95
C PHE A 112 19.56 0.53 10.70
N GLU A 113 20.40 0.31 9.69
CA GLU A 113 21.41 1.26 9.24
C GLU A 113 20.77 2.22 8.21
N PHE A 114 20.93 3.52 8.42
CA PHE A 114 20.57 4.51 7.42
C PHE A 114 21.67 4.61 6.36
N PHE A 115 21.29 4.65 5.09
CA PHE A 115 22.21 4.88 4.01
C PHE A 115 22.50 6.38 3.90
N ARG A 116 23.76 6.77 3.75
CA ARG A 116 24.10 8.18 3.53
C ARG A 116 23.66 8.67 2.15
N ASP A 117 23.81 7.81 1.15
CA ASP A 117 23.49 8.07 -0.26
C ASP A 117 23.14 6.74 -0.97
N PHE A 118 22.53 6.81 -2.15
CA PHE A 118 22.22 5.65 -2.97
C PHE A 118 23.50 5.08 -3.57
N ALA A 119 23.54 3.76 -3.79
CA ALA A 119 24.58 3.18 -4.63
C ALA A 119 24.51 3.78 -6.04
N ARG A 120 25.67 4.00 -6.67
CA ARG A 120 25.73 4.52 -8.04
C ARG A 120 25.19 3.47 -9.01
N GLU A 121 24.74 3.90 -10.18
CA GLU A 121 24.19 2.99 -11.21
C GLU A 121 25.22 1.96 -11.68
N ASP A 122 26.50 2.30 -11.70
CA ASP A 122 27.63 1.42 -12.03
C ASP A 122 28.08 0.51 -10.88
N ASP A 123 27.63 0.79 -9.65
CA ASP A 123 28.01 0.08 -8.43
C ASP A 123 27.01 -1.04 -8.10
N ILE A 124 27.11 -2.15 -8.84
CA ILE A 124 26.21 -3.30 -8.68
C ILE A 124 26.33 -3.92 -7.28
N GLU A 125 27.55 -4.07 -6.75
CA GLU A 125 27.77 -4.63 -5.41
C GLU A 125 27.14 -3.75 -4.33
N GLY A 126 27.32 -2.43 -4.41
CA GLY A 126 26.68 -1.48 -3.51
C GLY A 126 25.15 -1.52 -3.60
N GLN A 127 24.58 -1.68 -4.80
CA GLN A 127 23.13 -1.82 -4.97
C GLN A 127 22.60 -3.09 -4.30
N ILE A 128 23.30 -4.23 -4.45
CA ILE A 128 22.92 -5.48 -3.80
C ILE A 128 23.07 -5.38 -2.28
N GLU A 129 24.13 -4.75 -1.77
CA GLU A 129 24.30 -4.53 -0.33
C GLU A 129 23.15 -3.67 0.24
N GLN A 130 22.80 -2.57 -0.42
CA GLN A 130 21.67 -1.73 -0.01
C GLN A 130 20.36 -2.51 -0.01
N ARG A 131 20.17 -3.36 -1.03
CA ARG A 131 19.01 -4.22 -1.17
C ARG A 131 18.90 -5.25 -0.04
N GLU A 132 20.00 -5.91 0.31
CA GLU A 132 20.04 -6.90 1.41
C GLU A 132 19.84 -6.27 2.79
N LYS A 133 20.25 -5.01 2.96
CA LYS A 133 20.07 -4.25 4.20
C LYS A 133 18.70 -3.55 4.30
N ALA A 134 17.98 -3.41 3.19
CA ALA A 134 16.64 -2.83 3.20
C ALA A 134 15.68 -3.69 4.05
N TRP A 135 15.07 -3.05 5.05
CA TRP A 135 14.15 -3.68 5.98
C TRP A 135 12.68 -3.46 5.60
N TRP A 136 12.41 -2.65 4.58
CA TRP A 136 11.07 -2.39 4.05
C TRP A 136 11.10 -2.25 2.53
N GLY A 137 9.92 -2.28 1.92
CA GLY A 137 9.79 -2.06 0.48
C GLY A 137 8.35 -1.88 0.02
N ARG A 138 8.18 -1.98 -1.29
CA ARG A 138 6.89 -1.91 -1.98
C ARG A 138 6.60 -3.22 -2.71
N LEU A 139 5.41 -3.73 -2.51
CA LEU A 139 4.85 -4.87 -3.21
C LEU A 139 4.03 -4.34 -4.39
N TYR A 140 4.55 -4.54 -5.60
CA TYR A 140 3.87 -4.19 -6.84
C TYR A 140 3.12 -5.42 -7.35
N ILE A 141 1.79 -5.35 -7.35
CA ILE A 141 0.95 -6.45 -7.81
C ILE A 141 0.52 -6.15 -9.23
N ASN A 142 0.55 -7.17 -10.10
CA ASN A 142 0.21 -6.95 -11.50
C ASN A 142 -1.23 -6.40 -11.61
N ASN A 143 -1.40 -5.37 -12.44
CA ASN A 143 -2.67 -4.65 -12.66
C ASN A 143 -3.20 -3.87 -11.44
N PHE A 144 -2.48 -3.81 -10.31
CA PHE A 144 -2.91 -2.97 -9.19
C PHE A 144 -2.72 -1.48 -9.48
N PRO A 145 -3.64 -0.63 -9.00
CA PRO A 145 -3.50 0.81 -9.14
C PRO A 145 -2.43 1.42 -8.21
N PHE A 146 -1.97 0.69 -7.21
CA PHE A 146 -0.98 1.16 -6.24
C PHE A 146 -0.12 0.00 -5.74
N SER A 147 1.03 0.33 -5.16
CA SER A 147 1.89 -0.61 -4.46
C SER A 147 1.53 -0.68 -2.98
N ILE A 148 1.62 -1.85 -2.37
CA ILE A 148 1.44 -2.05 -0.91
C ILE A 148 2.79 -1.92 -0.21
N GLN A 149 2.84 -1.23 0.93
CA GLN A 149 4.06 -1.19 1.73
C GLN A 149 4.21 -2.50 2.52
N TYR A 150 5.40 -3.10 2.49
CA TYR A 150 5.72 -4.27 3.32
C TYR A 150 6.94 -4.04 4.21
N LEU A 151 6.98 -4.74 5.33
CA LEU A 151 8.14 -4.85 6.22
C LEU A 151 8.73 -6.25 6.15
N ARG A 152 10.06 -6.36 6.10
CA ARG A 152 10.78 -7.64 6.09
C ARG A 152 10.77 -8.27 7.49
N GLY A 153 10.82 -9.60 7.60
CA GLY A 153 10.99 -10.28 8.88
C GLY A 153 12.36 -10.06 9.54
N HIS A 154 12.40 -10.22 10.87
CA HIS A 154 13.62 -10.26 11.66
C HIS A 154 14.45 -11.55 11.44
N PHE A 155 13.95 -12.45 10.60
CA PHE A 155 14.55 -13.72 10.19
C PHE A 155 14.44 -13.87 8.66
N GLY A 156 15.07 -14.89 8.08
CA GLY A 156 14.97 -15.15 6.64
C GLY A 156 15.78 -14.22 5.74
N GLY A 157 15.72 -14.49 4.44
CA GLY A 157 16.28 -13.69 3.37
C GLY A 157 15.41 -12.48 3.02
N GLY A 158 15.94 -11.61 2.16
CA GLY A 158 15.12 -10.63 1.43
C GLY A 158 14.55 -11.28 0.17
N ALA A 159 13.44 -10.76 -0.34
CA ALA A 159 12.88 -11.22 -1.62
C ALA A 159 13.94 -11.13 -2.71
N GLY A 160 14.18 -12.16 -3.51
CA GLY A 160 15.05 -12.07 -4.67
C GLY A 160 14.50 -11.13 -5.78
N LEU A 161 15.27 -10.99 -6.86
CA LEU A 161 14.82 -10.25 -8.05
C LEU A 161 13.77 -11.03 -8.84
N GLY A 162 12.93 -10.29 -9.58
CA GLY A 162 11.92 -10.83 -10.49
C GLY A 162 10.53 -10.97 -9.88
N GLU A 163 9.64 -11.63 -10.62
CA GLU A 163 8.25 -11.83 -10.24
C GLU A 163 8.07 -13.05 -9.32
N TYR A 164 7.09 -12.95 -8.44
CA TYR A 164 6.58 -13.99 -7.56
C TYR A 164 5.11 -14.22 -7.85
N THR A 165 4.67 -15.47 -7.74
CA THR A 165 3.27 -15.84 -7.66
C THR A 165 2.88 -15.86 -6.19
N LEU A 166 2.03 -14.93 -5.79
CA LEU A 166 1.38 -14.95 -4.49
C LEU A 166 0.32 -16.05 -4.50
N LEU A 167 0.31 -16.92 -3.49
CA LEU A 167 -0.67 -17.98 -3.30
C LEU A 167 -1.36 -17.79 -1.96
N LEU A 168 -2.69 -17.62 -1.96
CA LEU A 168 -3.47 -17.57 -0.72
C LEU A 168 -3.43 -18.94 -0.02
N SER A 169 -3.09 -18.96 1.26
CA SER A 169 -3.13 -20.20 2.05
C SER A 169 -4.58 -20.64 2.29
N GLU A 170 -4.81 -21.95 2.28
CA GLU A 170 -6.07 -22.55 2.72
C GLU A 170 -5.78 -23.43 3.94
N PRO A 171 -6.32 -23.14 5.13
CA PRO A 171 -7.08 -21.95 5.49
C PRO A 171 -6.24 -20.66 5.46
N GLU A 172 -6.89 -19.49 5.39
CA GLU A 172 -6.22 -18.16 5.35
C GLU A 172 -5.30 -17.91 6.55
N LEU A 173 -5.64 -18.49 7.70
CA LEU A 173 -4.85 -18.36 8.92
C LEU A 173 -3.62 -19.26 8.90
N MET A 174 -3.55 -20.27 8.03
CA MET A 174 -2.48 -21.27 8.01
C MET A 174 -2.19 -21.88 9.39
N CYS A 175 -3.19 -21.94 10.27
CA CYS A 175 -3.13 -22.51 11.61
C CYS A 175 -4.38 -23.36 11.85
N ASP A 176 -4.23 -24.50 12.53
CA ASP A 176 -5.34 -25.22 13.12
C ASP A 176 -5.75 -24.49 14.42
N LEU A 177 -6.98 -24.01 14.47
CA LEU A 177 -7.50 -23.28 15.63
C LEU A 177 -7.58 -24.13 16.90
N ASN A 178 -7.62 -25.46 16.78
CA ASN A 178 -7.74 -26.37 17.91
C ASN A 178 -6.39 -26.83 18.43
N LEU A 179 -5.42 -27.01 17.52
CA LEU A 179 -4.10 -27.56 17.85
C LEU A 179 -3.02 -26.49 17.97
N PHE A 180 -3.28 -25.26 17.49
CA PHE A 180 -2.30 -24.19 17.35
C PHE A 180 -1.12 -24.53 16.42
N ASP A 181 -1.21 -25.64 15.69
CA ASP A 181 -0.21 -26.07 14.73
C ASP A 181 -0.42 -25.37 13.38
N ALA A 182 0.67 -25.07 12.68
CA ALA A 182 0.59 -24.56 11.32
C ALA A 182 0.05 -25.66 10.39
N VAL A 183 -0.97 -25.34 9.59
CA VAL A 183 -1.58 -26.25 8.61
C VAL A 183 -1.88 -25.52 7.31
N MET A 184 -1.78 -26.24 6.19
CA MET A 184 -2.12 -25.74 4.87
C MET A 184 -2.65 -26.92 4.05
N GLU A 185 -3.82 -26.79 3.46
CA GLU A 185 -4.50 -27.83 2.69
C GLU A 185 -4.06 -27.81 1.22
N ASN A 186 -3.78 -26.63 0.68
CA ASN A 186 -3.40 -26.41 -0.71
C ASN A 186 -1.87 -26.46 -0.96
N GLN A 187 -1.12 -27.24 -0.18
CA GLN A 187 0.34 -27.38 -0.32
C GLN A 187 0.77 -27.94 -1.68
N GLU A 188 -0.02 -28.85 -2.26
CA GLU A 188 0.27 -29.41 -3.59
C GLU A 188 0.26 -28.33 -4.69
N LYS A 189 -0.49 -27.23 -4.48
CA LYS A 189 -0.48 -26.10 -5.42
C LYS A 189 0.86 -25.37 -5.44
N VAL A 190 1.56 -25.31 -4.31
CA VAL A 190 2.93 -24.78 -4.25
C VAL A 190 3.83 -25.60 -5.17
N LYS A 191 3.80 -26.94 -5.05
CA LYS A 191 4.62 -27.84 -5.88
C LYS A 191 4.29 -27.68 -7.36
N GLU A 192 3.01 -27.64 -7.74
CA GLU A 192 2.59 -27.43 -9.13
C GLU A 192 3.17 -26.13 -9.73
N LEU A 193 3.11 -25.04 -8.98
CA LEU A 193 3.64 -23.74 -9.41
C LEU A 193 5.18 -23.76 -9.50
N LYS A 194 5.86 -24.43 -8.55
CA LYS A 194 7.32 -24.62 -8.57
C LYS A 194 7.78 -25.48 -9.74
N ASP A 195 7.06 -26.57 -10.05
CA ASP A 195 7.32 -27.44 -11.20
C ASP A 195 7.14 -26.69 -12.53
N ALA A 196 6.25 -25.69 -12.56
CA ALA A 196 6.11 -24.74 -13.66
C ALA A 196 7.22 -23.65 -13.68
N GLY A 197 8.22 -23.73 -12.81
CA GLY A 197 9.36 -22.80 -12.73
C GLY A 197 9.03 -21.45 -12.08
N GLN A 198 7.90 -21.33 -11.38
CA GLN A 198 7.51 -20.07 -10.74
C GLN A 198 8.15 -19.95 -9.36
N LYS A 199 8.36 -18.70 -8.89
CA LYS A 199 8.67 -18.42 -7.48
C LYS A 199 7.37 -18.19 -6.73
N VAL A 200 7.18 -18.79 -5.56
CA VAL A 200 5.91 -18.79 -4.84
C VAL A 200 6.08 -18.13 -3.47
N ILE A 201 5.24 -17.16 -3.16
CA ILE A 201 5.11 -16.59 -1.81
C ILE A 201 3.72 -16.92 -1.28
N ILE A 202 3.65 -17.57 -0.12
CA ILE A 202 2.37 -17.87 0.52
C ILE A 202 1.83 -16.60 1.20
N VAL A 203 0.56 -16.29 1.02
CA VAL A 203 -0.13 -15.19 1.70
C VAL A 203 -1.00 -15.79 2.79
N ALA A 204 -0.74 -15.42 4.04
CA ALA A 204 -1.47 -15.94 5.19
C ALA A 204 -1.70 -14.83 6.23
N LYS A 205 -2.84 -14.85 6.91
CA LYS A 205 -3.10 -13.99 8.08
C LYS A 205 -2.21 -14.40 9.24
N ARG A 206 -1.88 -13.46 10.13
CA ARG A 206 -1.05 -13.71 11.33
C ARG A 206 -1.65 -14.75 12.27
N GLY A 207 -2.89 -14.60 12.73
CA GLY A 207 -3.56 -15.63 13.53
C GLY A 207 -2.83 -15.98 14.83
N ASN A 208 -3.10 -17.19 15.36
CA ASN A 208 -2.67 -17.59 16.70
C ASN A 208 -1.40 -18.46 16.75
N CYS A 209 -0.99 -19.06 15.63
CA CYS A 209 0.27 -19.81 15.58
C CYS A 209 1.44 -18.87 15.27
N THR A 210 2.65 -19.28 15.65
CA THR A 210 3.84 -18.42 15.57
C THR A 210 4.24 -18.15 14.12
N TYR A 211 4.92 -17.03 13.87
CA TYR A 211 5.49 -16.75 12.55
C TYR A 211 6.45 -17.86 12.11
N GLY A 212 7.22 -18.41 13.06
CA GLY A 212 8.20 -19.44 12.83
C GLY A 212 7.59 -20.73 12.30
N GLU A 213 6.56 -21.25 12.96
CA GLU A 213 5.84 -22.46 12.54
C GLU A 213 5.30 -22.35 11.11
N LYS A 214 4.69 -21.21 10.77
CA LYS A 214 4.19 -20.95 9.41
C LYS A 214 5.30 -20.90 8.38
N ALA A 215 6.41 -20.28 8.74
CA ALA A 215 7.55 -20.17 7.83
C ALA A 215 8.22 -21.54 7.62
N ILE A 216 8.33 -22.37 8.67
CA ILE A 216 8.79 -23.76 8.58
C ILE A 216 7.88 -24.57 7.67
N LEU A 217 6.56 -24.48 7.88
CA LEU A 217 5.60 -25.16 7.01
C LEU A 217 5.74 -24.66 5.56
N GLY A 218 5.73 -23.34 5.34
CA GLY A 218 5.89 -22.74 4.01
C GLY A 218 7.18 -23.19 3.30
N GLU A 219 8.32 -23.18 3.98
CA GLU A 219 9.59 -23.65 3.41
C GLU A 219 9.52 -25.16 3.09
N SER A 220 8.94 -25.98 3.96
CA SER A 220 8.79 -27.42 3.73
C SER A 220 7.91 -27.77 2.52
N THR A 221 7.02 -26.85 2.10
CA THR A 221 6.21 -26.99 0.87
C THR A 221 6.99 -26.61 -0.40
N GLY A 222 8.19 -26.04 -0.25
CA GLY A 222 9.02 -25.55 -1.35
C GLY A 222 8.73 -24.09 -1.77
N ALA A 223 7.96 -23.34 -0.97
CA ALA A 223 7.72 -21.92 -1.22
C ALA A 223 9.00 -21.09 -0.99
N ASP A 224 9.11 -19.97 -1.71
CA ASP A 224 10.25 -19.04 -1.63
C ASP A 224 10.09 -18.03 -0.47
N GLY A 225 8.94 -18.01 0.19
CA GLY A 225 8.66 -17.09 1.28
C GLY A 225 7.19 -17.06 1.70
N ILE A 226 6.91 -16.16 2.64
CA ILE A 226 5.57 -15.94 3.21
C ILE A 226 5.34 -14.44 3.42
N LEU A 227 4.14 -14.00 3.05
CA LEU A 227 3.62 -12.67 3.27
C LEU A 227 2.52 -12.75 4.33
N TYR A 228 2.86 -12.30 5.54
CA TYR A 228 1.92 -12.21 6.65
C TYR A 228 1.00 -11.00 6.47
N VAL A 229 -0.29 -11.23 6.60
CA VAL A 229 -1.28 -10.16 6.79
C VAL A 229 -1.45 -9.94 8.28
N ASN A 230 -1.11 -8.75 8.75
CA ASN A 230 -1.28 -8.40 10.16
C ASN A 230 -2.77 -8.44 10.53
N ASP A 231 -3.09 -8.83 11.76
CA ASP A 231 -4.44 -8.82 12.32
C ASP A 231 -4.66 -7.68 13.32
N GLU A 232 -3.61 -6.89 13.58
CA GLU A 232 -3.62 -5.68 14.36
C GLU A 232 -3.43 -4.43 13.47
N GLU A 233 -3.83 -3.28 13.99
CA GLU A 233 -3.59 -2.00 13.32
C GLU A 233 -2.09 -1.73 13.17
N GLY A 234 -1.70 -1.20 12.01
CA GLY A 234 -0.31 -0.94 11.66
C GLY A 234 0.41 -2.14 11.06
N VAL A 235 1.72 -2.01 10.93
CA VAL A 235 2.60 -3.03 10.36
C VAL A 235 3.83 -3.18 11.25
N SER A 236 4.27 -4.42 11.47
CA SER A 236 5.45 -4.74 12.28
C SER A 236 6.38 -5.69 11.54
N HIS A 237 7.60 -5.83 12.03
CA HIS A 237 8.54 -6.82 11.51
C HIS A 237 8.24 -8.18 12.14
N PRO A 238 7.88 -9.22 11.37
CA PRO A 238 7.61 -10.54 11.96
C PRO A 238 8.89 -11.11 12.59
N ALA A 239 8.79 -11.57 13.84
CA ALA A 239 9.90 -12.12 14.60
C ALA A 239 9.70 -13.62 14.85
N ALA A 240 10.70 -14.45 14.52
CA ALA A 240 10.69 -15.89 14.75
C ALA A 240 12.05 -16.32 15.33
N PRO A 241 12.27 -16.17 16.65
CA PRO A 241 13.56 -16.50 17.29
C PRO A 241 13.90 -18.00 17.24
N ASP A 242 12.88 -18.83 17.04
CA ASP A 242 12.94 -20.28 16.84
C ASP A 242 13.48 -20.68 15.45
N VAL A 243 13.34 -19.81 14.46
CA VAL A 243 13.77 -20.05 13.08
C VAL A 243 15.19 -19.56 12.83
N ARG A 244 16.11 -20.51 12.62
CA ARG A 244 17.56 -20.22 12.57
C ARG A 244 18.23 -20.40 11.21
N GLU A 245 17.59 -21.10 10.28
CA GLU A 245 18.32 -21.63 9.10
C GLU A 245 17.89 -21.00 7.77
N PHE A 246 16.84 -20.18 7.77
CA PHE A 246 16.31 -19.57 6.55
C PHE A 246 17.25 -18.48 6.05
N LYS A 247 17.96 -18.78 4.96
CA LYS A 247 18.78 -17.78 4.24
C LYS A 247 18.05 -17.22 3.03
N GLU A 248 17.29 -18.06 2.33
CA GLU A 248 16.66 -17.71 1.04
C GLU A 248 15.14 -17.51 1.18
N PHE A 249 14.51 -18.09 2.21
CA PHE A 249 13.08 -17.92 2.46
C PHE A 249 12.77 -16.47 2.87
N THR A 250 11.76 -15.87 2.24
CA THR A 250 11.43 -14.44 2.38
C THR A 250 10.20 -14.23 3.28
N PRO A 251 10.36 -13.96 4.58
CA PRO A 251 9.26 -13.50 5.42
C PRO A 251 9.05 -11.99 5.26
N SER A 252 7.81 -11.59 5.04
CA SER A 252 7.41 -10.18 4.97
C SER A 252 6.02 -9.99 5.55
N MET A 253 5.68 -8.78 5.98
CA MET A 253 4.38 -8.44 6.55
C MET A 253 3.82 -7.17 5.93
N ILE A 254 2.50 -7.14 5.76
CA ILE A 254 1.71 -5.97 5.34
C ILE A 254 0.66 -5.64 6.39
N SER A 255 0.10 -4.42 6.32
CA SER A 255 -0.93 -3.97 7.25
C SER A 255 -2.22 -4.80 7.11
N GLN A 256 -3.07 -4.78 8.14
CA GLN A 256 -4.36 -5.47 8.13
C GLN A 256 -5.24 -5.01 6.96
N ALA A 257 -5.43 -3.69 6.81
CA ALA A 257 -6.35 -3.15 5.80
C ALA A 257 -5.90 -3.49 4.37
N GLU A 258 -4.61 -3.34 4.05
CA GLU A 258 -4.06 -3.70 2.73
C GLU A 258 -4.04 -5.21 2.51
N GLY A 259 -3.83 -5.99 3.58
CA GLY A 259 -3.81 -7.45 3.51
C GLY A 259 -5.18 -8.08 3.35
N ASP A 260 -6.20 -7.58 4.05
CA ASP A 260 -7.59 -8.01 3.83
C ASP A 260 -8.04 -7.67 2.41
N TYR A 261 -7.67 -6.47 1.92
CA TYR A 261 -7.86 -6.07 0.54
C TYR A 261 -7.20 -7.06 -0.44
N LEU A 262 -5.91 -7.39 -0.24
CA LEU A 262 -5.18 -8.34 -1.06
C LEU A 262 -5.81 -9.74 -1.04
N ILE A 263 -6.22 -10.23 0.14
CA ILE A 263 -6.87 -11.53 0.28
C ILE A 263 -8.18 -11.57 -0.52
N ASN A 264 -8.98 -10.51 -0.47
CA ASN A 264 -10.22 -10.44 -1.24
C ASN A 264 -9.95 -10.47 -2.75
N VAL A 265 -8.91 -9.78 -3.22
CA VAL A 265 -8.49 -9.85 -4.62
C VAL A 265 -8.02 -11.26 -4.99
N LEU A 266 -7.18 -11.89 -4.17
CA LEU A 266 -6.70 -13.25 -4.38
C LEU A 266 -7.87 -14.25 -4.50
N LYS A 267 -8.89 -14.13 -3.65
CA LYS A 267 -10.10 -14.98 -3.74
C LYS A 267 -10.81 -14.82 -5.09
N GLN A 268 -10.88 -13.61 -5.63
CA GLN A 268 -11.51 -13.34 -6.92
C GLN A 268 -10.67 -13.85 -8.11
N THR A 269 -9.34 -13.86 -7.97
CA THR A 269 -8.43 -14.34 -9.03
C THR A 269 -8.09 -15.83 -8.93
N GLY A 270 -8.88 -16.62 -8.19
CA GLY A 270 -8.68 -18.07 -8.06
C GLY A 270 -7.51 -18.46 -7.16
N GLY A 271 -7.18 -17.61 -6.18
CA GLY A 271 -6.20 -17.87 -5.12
C GLY A 271 -4.76 -17.51 -5.49
N THR A 272 -4.49 -17.01 -6.70
CA THR A 272 -3.13 -16.62 -7.11
C THR A 272 -3.08 -15.27 -7.83
N ILE A 273 -1.98 -14.54 -7.65
CA ILE A 273 -1.69 -13.31 -8.41
C ILE A 273 -0.18 -13.08 -8.52
N LYS A 274 0.28 -12.47 -9.61
CA LYS A 274 1.69 -12.11 -9.78
C LYS A 274 2.01 -10.80 -9.06
N ALA A 275 3.16 -10.76 -8.41
CA ALA A 275 3.67 -9.57 -7.75
C ALA A 275 5.20 -9.49 -7.77
N ARG A 276 5.74 -8.30 -7.52
CA ARG A 276 7.18 -8.04 -7.39
C ARG A 276 7.43 -7.31 -6.08
N PHE A 277 8.34 -7.86 -5.28
CA PHE A 277 8.84 -7.22 -4.07
C PHE A 277 10.02 -6.33 -4.44
N VAL A 278 9.88 -5.04 -4.16
CA VAL A 278 10.89 -4.03 -4.47
C VAL A 278 11.34 -3.38 -3.16
N PRO A 279 12.51 -3.76 -2.62
CA PRO A 279 13.06 -3.12 -1.45
C PRO A 279 13.36 -1.65 -1.73
N VAL A 280 13.13 -0.81 -0.73
CA VAL A 280 13.33 0.64 -0.84
C VAL A 280 14.41 1.07 0.14
N ALA A 281 15.41 1.79 -0.37
CA ALA A 281 16.38 2.50 0.47
C ALA A 281 15.92 3.94 0.62
N CYS A 282 16.07 4.49 1.83
CA CYS A 282 16.00 5.92 2.07
C CYS A 282 17.39 6.43 2.45
N VAL A 283 17.75 7.58 1.90
CA VAL A 283 19.06 8.22 2.09
C VAL A 283 18.90 9.63 2.61
N ASP A 284 19.90 10.11 3.35
CA ASP A 284 19.90 11.50 3.84
C ASP A 284 20.22 12.50 2.72
N GLU A 285 21.13 12.14 1.81
CA GLU A 285 21.64 13.03 0.76
C GLU A 285 21.74 12.30 -0.60
N PRO A 286 20.75 12.42 -1.50
CA PRO A 286 20.70 11.66 -2.77
C PRO A 286 21.63 12.23 -3.87
N LYS A 287 22.93 12.35 -3.59
CA LYS A 287 23.92 12.98 -4.50
C LYS A 287 24.31 12.06 -5.64
N ASN A 288 24.42 10.76 -5.39
CA ASN A 288 24.88 9.79 -6.38
C ASN A 288 23.92 9.66 -7.57
N LEU A 289 22.61 9.71 -7.32
CA LEU A 289 21.58 9.63 -8.37
C LEU A 289 21.05 11.00 -8.84
N LYS A 290 21.49 12.11 -8.23
CA LYS A 290 21.07 13.49 -8.56
C LYS A 290 19.55 13.66 -8.64
N THR A 291 18.85 13.03 -7.71
CA THR A 291 17.39 13.03 -7.61
C THR A 291 16.94 13.87 -6.42
N ASP A 292 15.71 14.37 -6.47
CA ASP A 292 15.05 15.03 -5.34
C ASP A 292 14.31 14.04 -4.42
N LYS A 293 14.27 12.76 -4.80
CA LYS A 293 13.63 11.68 -4.03
C LYS A 293 14.60 11.13 -2.98
N PHE A 294 14.16 11.14 -1.73
CA PHE A 294 14.93 10.57 -0.61
C PHE A 294 14.80 9.06 -0.47
N CYS A 295 13.75 8.47 -1.04
CA CYS A 295 13.51 7.03 -0.99
C CYS A 295 13.26 6.49 -2.40
N LEU A 296 14.01 5.47 -2.79
CA LEU A 296 13.95 4.85 -4.11
C LEU A 296 14.20 3.34 -4.03
N PRO A 297 13.75 2.57 -5.05
CA PRO A 297 14.20 1.20 -5.24
C PRO A 297 15.73 1.09 -5.23
N THR A 298 16.21 0.05 -4.55
CA THR A 298 17.65 -0.12 -4.29
C THR A 298 18.48 -0.34 -5.54
N THR A 299 17.97 -1.14 -6.48
CA THR A 299 18.68 -1.48 -7.72
C THR A 299 18.19 -0.68 -8.92
N GLN A 300 19.03 -0.52 -9.95
CA GLN A 300 18.63 0.13 -11.20
C GLN A 300 17.50 -0.63 -11.88
N GLU A 301 17.58 -1.96 -11.93
CA GLU A 301 16.52 -2.80 -12.54
C GLU A 301 15.16 -2.57 -11.88
N GLU A 302 15.11 -2.39 -10.56
CA GLU A 302 13.86 -2.12 -9.84
C GLU A 302 13.36 -0.68 -10.03
N ARG A 303 14.27 0.29 -10.21
CA ARG A 303 13.89 1.67 -10.59
C ARG A 303 13.31 1.70 -11.99
N ASP A 304 13.97 1.05 -12.95
CA ASP A 304 13.50 0.93 -14.33
C ASP A 304 12.13 0.24 -14.36
N PHE A 305 11.95 -0.81 -13.53
CA PHE A 305 10.66 -1.46 -13.36
C PHE A 305 9.59 -0.48 -12.82
N GLU A 306 9.86 0.26 -11.73
CA GLU A 306 8.89 1.23 -11.18
C GLU A 306 8.52 2.31 -12.21
N GLU A 307 9.49 2.81 -12.98
CA GLU A 307 9.26 3.81 -14.04
C GLU A 307 8.49 3.27 -15.24
N ALA A 308 8.61 1.97 -15.53
CA ALA A 308 7.90 1.29 -16.61
C ALA A 308 6.45 0.94 -16.26
N ILE A 309 6.03 1.05 -14.99
CA ILE A 309 4.64 0.75 -14.61
C ILE A 309 3.68 1.74 -15.28
N SER A 310 2.89 1.22 -16.22
CA SER A 310 1.78 1.96 -16.81
C SER A 310 0.51 1.75 -16.01
N TYR A 311 -0.12 2.87 -15.63
CA TYR A 311 -1.49 2.91 -15.10
C TYR A 311 -2.49 3.39 -16.16
N GLY A 312 -2.07 3.42 -17.43
CA GLY A 312 -2.86 3.85 -18.56
C GLY A 312 -3.07 2.74 -19.58
N GLY A 313 -4.08 2.92 -20.41
CA GLY A 313 -4.34 2.04 -21.53
C GLY A 313 -5.40 2.59 -22.46
N VAL A 314 -5.90 1.73 -23.34
CA VAL A 314 -6.96 2.04 -24.29
C VAL A 314 -8.17 1.13 -24.03
N ILE A 315 -9.35 1.73 -23.93
CA ILE A 315 -10.63 1.04 -23.97
C ILE A 315 -11.06 0.97 -25.42
N LYS A 316 -11.39 -0.23 -25.91
CA LYS A 316 -11.96 -0.44 -27.24
C LYS A 316 -13.39 -0.91 -27.13
N SER A 317 -14.29 -0.25 -27.86
CA SER A 317 -15.67 -0.68 -28.05
C SER A 317 -15.80 -1.58 -29.28
N SER A 318 -16.82 -2.46 -29.28
CA SER A 318 -17.25 -3.22 -30.45
C SER A 318 -17.49 -2.35 -31.70
N ASP A 319 -17.88 -1.09 -31.50
CA ASP A 319 -18.18 -0.14 -32.58
C ASP A 319 -16.91 0.55 -33.13
N GLY A 320 -15.72 0.12 -32.71
CA GLY A 320 -14.44 0.69 -33.13
C GLY A 320 -14.05 2.01 -32.46
N ILE A 321 -14.81 2.44 -31.44
CA ILE A 321 -14.46 3.61 -30.62
C ILE A 321 -13.32 3.21 -29.69
N ALA A 322 -12.25 4.03 -29.66
CA ALA A 322 -11.12 3.87 -28.77
C ALA A 322 -11.00 5.09 -27.84
N ALA A 323 -10.80 4.84 -26.54
CA ALA A 323 -10.63 5.87 -25.53
C ALA A 323 -9.42 5.60 -24.66
N ASP A 324 -8.59 6.62 -24.43
CA ASP A 324 -7.47 6.50 -23.51
C ASP A 324 -8.04 6.56 -22.08
N PHE A 325 -7.61 5.64 -21.23
CA PHE A 325 -8.01 5.59 -19.84
C PHE A 325 -6.81 5.68 -18.91
N LEU A 326 -7.05 6.21 -17.71
CA LEU A 326 -6.13 6.11 -16.58
C LEU A 326 -6.83 5.41 -15.42
N GLN A 327 -6.16 4.42 -14.81
CA GLN A 327 -6.63 3.74 -13.62
C GLN A 327 -6.57 4.70 -12.42
N ALA A 328 -7.56 4.59 -11.52
CA ALA A 328 -7.57 5.33 -10.27
C ALA A 328 -6.33 5.02 -9.41
N HIS A 329 -6.14 5.78 -8.33
CA HIS A 329 -5.16 5.47 -7.30
C HIS A 329 -5.61 4.35 -6.35
N TYR A 330 -6.75 3.74 -6.63
CA TYR A 330 -7.44 2.78 -5.78
C TYR A 330 -8.31 1.83 -6.60
N GLY A 331 -8.90 0.85 -5.94
CA GLY A 331 -9.77 -0.15 -6.55
C GLY A 331 -9.00 -1.34 -7.12
N TYR A 332 -9.76 -2.32 -7.61
CA TYR A 332 -9.26 -3.65 -7.93
C TYR A 332 -8.47 -3.70 -9.25
N PRO A 333 -7.74 -4.81 -9.51
CA PRO A 333 -7.15 -5.10 -10.81
C PRO A 333 -8.17 -5.07 -11.93
N LEU A 334 -7.81 -4.41 -13.04
CA LEU A 334 -8.67 -4.41 -14.23
C LEU A 334 -8.91 -5.84 -14.73
N PRO A 335 -10.17 -6.19 -15.07
CA PRO A 335 -10.46 -7.49 -15.65
C PRO A 335 -9.88 -7.59 -17.06
N GLU A 336 -9.54 -8.80 -17.44
CA GLU A 336 -9.11 -9.14 -18.80
C GLU A 336 -10.33 -9.47 -19.68
N GLY A 337 -10.16 -9.34 -20.99
CA GLY A 337 -11.17 -9.73 -21.97
C GLY A 337 -12.30 -8.71 -22.18
N THR A 338 -13.34 -9.17 -22.89
CA THR A 338 -14.51 -8.37 -23.24
C THR A 338 -15.52 -8.36 -22.11
N ASN A 339 -15.93 -7.16 -21.71
CA ASN A 339 -16.83 -6.92 -20.60
C ASN A 339 -18.02 -6.10 -21.10
N THR A 340 -19.24 -6.54 -20.77
CA THR A 340 -20.46 -5.82 -21.11
C THR A 340 -20.74 -4.75 -20.06
N PHE A 341 -20.85 -3.49 -20.48
CA PHE A 341 -21.10 -2.32 -19.65
C PHE A 341 -22.53 -1.81 -19.79
N GLY A 342 -23.04 -1.26 -18.69
CA GLY A 342 -24.27 -0.48 -18.62
C GLY A 342 -24.01 1.00 -18.42
N LEU A 343 -24.90 1.84 -18.95
CA LEU A 343 -24.96 3.25 -18.57
C LEU A 343 -25.64 3.41 -17.22
N TYR A 344 -25.03 4.19 -16.32
CA TYR A 344 -25.69 4.68 -15.12
C TYR A 344 -25.97 6.18 -15.25
N GLU A 345 -27.24 6.54 -15.52
CA GLU A 345 -27.63 7.93 -15.82
C GLU A 345 -27.67 8.85 -14.58
N GLY A 346 -27.69 8.28 -13.37
CA GLY A 346 -27.59 9.04 -12.11
C GLY A 346 -26.17 9.54 -11.82
N ASP A 347 -26.00 10.31 -10.74
CA ASP A 347 -24.68 10.77 -10.28
C ASP A 347 -24.03 9.85 -9.25
N ALA A 348 -24.76 8.87 -8.69
CA ALA A 348 -24.32 7.95 -7.65
C ALA A 348 -23.71 8.67 -6.43
N CYS A 349 -24.20 9.86 -6.12
CA CYS A 349 -23.69 10.64 -4.99
C CYS A 349 -24.31 10.27 -3.65
N GLU A 350 -25.45 9.58 -3.69
CA GLU A 350 -26.13 9.01 -2.54
C GLU A 350 -26.13 7.47 -2.65
N SER A 351 -26.42 6.79 -1.53
CA SER A 351 -26.53 5.33 -1.51
C SER A 351 -27.63 4.88 -2.47
N LEU A 352 -27.33 3.87 -3.28
CA LEU A 352 -28.24 3.33 -4.29
C LEU A 352 -29.23 2.30 -3.70
N GLY A 353 -29.05 1.90 -2.44
CA GLY A 353 -29.86 0.88 -1.78
C GLY A 353 -29.93 -0.42 -2.60
N ASP A 354 -31.14 -0.88 -2.90
CA ASP A 354 -31.39 -2.10 -3.70
C ASP A 354 -31.43 -1.84 -5.22
N GLU A 355 -31.05 -0.65 -5.69
CA GLU A 355 -31.00 -0.35 -7.13
C GLU A 355 -30.00 -1.28 -7.82
N LYS A 356 -30.50 -2.07 -8.77
CA LYS A 356 -29.65 -3.00 -9.53
C LYS A 356 -28.82 -2.21 -10.54
N VAL A 357 -27.54 -2.03 -10.24
CA VAL A 357 -26.55 -1.63 -11.24
C VAL A 357 -26.02 -2.86 -11.97
N LEU A 358 -25.60 -2.67 -13.22
CA LEU A 358 -24.87 -3.71 -13.93
C LEU A 358 -23.49 -3.90 -13.28
N LYS A 359 -22.91 -5.10 -13.41
CA LYS A 359 -21.57 -5.40 -12.89
C LYS A 359 -20.51 -4.44 -13.43
N HIS A 360 -20.67 -3.96 -14.66
CA HIS A 360 -19.76 -2.98 -15.23
C HIS A 360 -20.53 -1.73 -15.63
N VAL A 361 -20.08 -0.57 -15.15
CA VAL A 361 -20.83 0.67 -15.22
C VAL A 361 -19.99 1.78 -15.86
N LEU A 362 -20.62 2.50 -16.78
CA LEU A 362 -20.15 3.79 -17.27
C LEU A 362 -20.96 4.90 -16.60
N VAL A 363 -20.30 5.82 -15.91
CA VAL A 363 -20.92 6.93 -15.15
C VAL A 363 -20.24 8.26 -15.45
N LYS A 364 -20.98 9.37 -15.39
CA LYS A 364 -20.41 10.71 -15.59
C LYS A 364 -19.81 11.28 -14.31
N ARG A 365 -18.71 12.04 -14.46
CA ARG A 365 -18.15 12.88 -13.39
C ARG A 365 -19.11 14.02 -13.07
N GLY A 366 -19.34 14.27 -11.77
CA GLY A 366 -20.20 15.34 -11.26
C GLY A 366 -20.91 14.96 -9.97
N GLY A 367 -21.55 15.93 -9.32
CA GLY A 367 -22.37 15.78 -8.12
C GLY A 367 -21.60 15.67 -6.79
N CYS A 368 -20.53 14.88 -6.75
CA CYS A 368 -19.81 14.53 -5.52
C CYS A 368 -18.34 14.14 -5.77
N SER A 369 -17.65 13.70 -4.71
CA SER A 369 -16.28 13.18 -4.78
C SER A 369 -16.21 11.86 -5.56
N PHE A 370 -15.03 11.53 -6.10
CA PHE A 370 -14.80 10.24 -6.75
C PHE A 370 -15.01 9.08 -5.78
N HIS A 371 -14.53 9.22 -4.54
CA HIS A 371 -14.69 8.25 -3.46
C HIS A 371 -16.16 7.83 -3.29
N ASN A 372 -17.05 8.79 -3.00
CA ASN A 372 -18.47 8.51 -2.73
C ASN A 372 -19.13 7.86 -3.96
N LYS A 373 -18.86 8.41 -5.14
CA LYS A 373 -19.40 7.87 -6.40
C LYS A 373 -19.01 6.40 -6.61
N THR A 374 -17.73 6.08 -6.40
CA THR A 374 -17.24 4.71 -6.58
C THR A 374 -17.69 3.77 -5.48
N LEU A 375 -17.78 4.26 -4.23
CA LEU A 375 -18.27 3.48 -3.09
C LEU A 375 -19.74 3.08 -3.30
N ASN A 376 -20.61 4.04 -3.61
CA ASN A 376 -22.04 3.78 -3.79
C ASN A 376 -22.30 2.81 -4.97
N LEU A 377 -21.53 2.91 -6.06
CA LEU A 377 -21.62 1.98 -7.19
C LEU A 377 -21.08 0.58 -6.82
N ALA A 378 -19.98 0.51 -6.06
CA ALA A 378 -19.41 -0.75 -5.59
C ALA A 378 -20.38 -1.49 -4.66
N GLU A 379 -20.98 -0.78 -3.69
CA GLU A 379 -21.99 -1.30 -2.77
C GLU A 379 -23.24 -1.80 -3.51
N ALA A 380 -23.59 -1.18 -4.63
CA ALA A 380 -24.67 -1.64 -5.50
C ALA A 380 -24.30 -2.86 -6.36
N GLY A 381 -23.05 -3.34 -6.29
CA GLY A 381 -22.57 -4.54 -6.98
C GLY A 381 -21.80 -4.28 -8.28
N ALA A 382 -21.35 -3.04 -8.54
CA ALA A 382 -20.45 -2.78 -9.65
C ALA A 382 -19.04 -3.34 -9.36
N GLU A 383 -18.53 -4.17 -10.25
CA GLU A 383 -17.16 -4.74 -10.23
C GLU A 383 -16.19 -3.86 -11.05
N VAL A 384 -16.68 -3.13 -12.06
CA VAL A 384 -15.87 -2.19 -12.86
C VAL A 384 -16.62 -0.89 -13.08
N ILE A 385 -15.94 0.23 -12.85
CA ILE A 385 -16.49 1.58 -12.97
C ILE A 385 -15.61 2.40 -13.90
N ILE A 386 -16.18 2.83 -15.02
CA ILE A 386 -15.57 3.82 -15.93
C ILE A 386 -16.21 5.18 -15.63
N ILE A 387 -15.39 6.14 -15.24
CA ILE A 387 -15.81 7.52 -15.01
C ILE A 387 -15.52 8.35 -16.27
N VAL A 388 -16.56 8.88 -16.90
CA VAL A 388 -16.43 9.87 -17.98
C VAL A 388 -16.09 11.22 -17.35
N ASN A 389 -14.87 11.70 -17.62
CA ASN A 389 -14.42 12.97 -17.10
C ASN A 389 -15.20 14.15 -17.72
N ASN A 390 -15.23 15.29 -17.03
CA ASN A 390 -15.75 16.55 -17.56
C ASN A 390 -14.65 17.40 -18.24
N GLU A 391 -13.41 16.92 -18.21
CA GLU A 391 -12.25 17.48 -18.91
C GLU A 391 -11.88 16.60 -20.10
N PRO A 392 -11.23 17.15 -21.14
CA PRO A 392 -10.96 16.42 -22.39
C PRO A 392 -9.94 15.28 -22.24
N PHE A 393 -9.25 15.19 -21.12
CA PHE A 393 -8.25 14.16 -20.84
C PHE A 393 -8.66 13.33 -19.62
N PRO A 394 -8.27 12.05 -19.56
CA PRO A 394 -8.36 11.28 -18.33
C PRO A 394 -7.43 11.87 -17.26
N ASP A 395 -7.80 11.65 -16.00
CA ASP A 395 -6.96 11.90 -14.81
C ASP A 395 -6.97 10.60 -13.98
N ARG A 396 -6.12 10.47 -12.95
CA ARG A 396 -6.22 9.36 -12.00
C ARG A 396 -7.13 9.76 -10.85
N PRO A 397 -8.35 9.20 -10.73
CA PRO A 397 -9.19 9.45 -9.55
C PRO A 397 -8.39 9.17 -8.26
N GLY A 398 -8.36 10.18 -7.39
CA GLY A 398 -7.75 10.08 -6.07
C GLY A 398 -8.80 10.17 -4.96
N VAL A 399 -8.40 9.70 -3.79
CA VAL A 399 -9.12 9.84 -2.52
C VAL A 399 -8.34 10.78 -1.60
N GLY A 400 -9.02 11.40 -0.62
CA GLY A 400 -8.34 12.26 0.36
C GLY A 400 -7.32 11.49 1.18
N ASN A 401 -7.73 10.34 1.73
CA ASN A 401 -6.85 9.41 2.43
C ASN A 401 -6.85 8.06 1.72
N LEU A 402 -5.68 7.44 1.60
CA LEU A 402 -5.54 6.14 0.91
C LEU A 402 -6.37 5.03 1.58
N TRP A 403 -6.46 5.04 2.90
CA TRP A 403 -7.20 4.02 3.69
C TRP A 403 -8.68 4.00 3.35
N ASP A 404 -9.28 5.17 3.08
CA ASP A 404 -10.69 5.29 2.67
C ASP A 404 -10.94 4.54 1.36
N SER A 405 -9.91 4.29 0.55
CA SER A 405 -10.07 3.62 -0.73
C SER A 405 -9.96 2.09 -0.68
N LEU A 406 -9.48 1.54 0.44
CA LEU A 406 -9.31 0.08 0.59
C LEU A 406 -10.65 -0.65 0.72
N VAL A 407 -11.75 0.06 0.98
CA VAL A 407 -13.11 -0.52 0.98
C VAL A 407 -13.72 -0.63 -0.42
N ILE A 408 -13.09 -0.02 -1.44
CA ILE A 408 -13.63 0.01 -2.80
C ILE A 408 -13.25 -1.27 -3.52
N SER A 409 -14.21 -2.17 -3.67
CA SER A 409 -14.05 -3.50 -4.27
C SER A 409 -14.23 -3.55 -5.80
N SER A 410 -14.19 -2.39 -6.46
CA SER A 410 -14.35 -2.28 -7.91
C SER A 410 -13.06 -1.82 -8.58
N SER A 411 -12.85 -2.24 -9.83
CA SER A 411 -11.85 -1.62 -10.71
C SER A 411 -12.34 -0.24 -11.14
N VAL A 412 -11.52 0.80 -10.96
CA VAL A 412 -11.91 2.17 -11.31
C VAL A 412 -10.96 2.76 -12.33
N VAL A 413 -11.51 3.25 -13.43
CA VAL A 413 -10.77 3.99 -14.46
C VAL A 413 -11.50 5.27 -14.84
N MET A 414 -10.78 6.19 -15.48
CA MET A 414 -11.35 7.41 -16.01
C MET A 414 -10.96 7.59 -17.47
N VAL A 415 -11.90 8.07 -18.28
CA VAL A 415 -11.69 8.47 -19.69
C VAL A 415 -11.93 9.96 -19.88
N GLY A 416 -11.32 10.56 -20.89
CA GLY A 416 -11.57 11.98 -21.26
C GLY A 416 -13.01 12.22 -21.72
N SER A 417 -13.50 13.46 -21.59
CA SER A 417 -14.89 13.83 -21.90
C SER A 417 -15.31 13.48 -23.33
N ASP A 418 -14.48 13.80 -24.32
CA ASP A 418 -14.87 13.68 -25.72
C ASP A 418 -14.96 12.21 -26.14
N GLN A 419 -13.98 11.40 -25.71
CA GLN A 419 -13.95 9.96 -25.97
C GLN A 419 -15.03 9.23 -25.15
N GLY A 420 -15.21 9.59 -23.88
CA GLY A 420 -16.23 9.01 -23.01
C GLY A 420 -17.67 9.32 -23.47
N GLU A 421 -17.94 10.54 -23.95
CA GLU A 421 -19.24 10.89 -24.53
C GLU A 421 -19.50 10.18 -25.87
N ALA A 422 -18.45 9.85 -26.64
CA ALA A 422 -18.60 9.03 -27.84
C ALA A 422 -19.04 7.61 -27.49
N ILE A 423 -18.38 6.97 -26.50
CA ILE A 423 -18.78 5.66 -25.97
C ILE A 423 -20.22 5.74 -25.41
N TRP A 424 -20.51 6.75 -24.59
CA TRP A 424 -21.83 6.95 -24.00
C TRP A 424 -22.94 7.01 -25.05
N LYS A 425 -22.74 7.78 -26.13
CA LYS A 425 -23.72 7.91 -27.22
C LYS A 425 -23.92 6.62 -27.99
N SER A 426 -22.85 5.88 -28.27
CA SER A 426 -22.91 4.57 -28.92
C SER A 426 -23.74 3.59 -28.06
N MET A 427 -23.40 3.46 -26.78
CA MET A 427 -24.14 2.60 -25.84
C MET A 427 -25.60 3.01 -25.72
N LYS A 428 -25.91 4.31 -25.67
CA LYS A 428 -27.30 4.80 -25.62
C LYS A 428 -28.09 4.44 -26.88
N GLY A 429 -27.44 4.42 -28.05
CA GLY A 429 -28.03 3.92 -29.30
C GLY A 429 -28.31 2.41 -29.26
N ASN A 430 -27.51 1.66 -28.50
CA ASN A 430 -27.59 0.20 -28.34
C ASN A 430 -28.39 -0.21 -27.09
N GLY A 431 -29.38 0.59 -26.66
CA GLY A 431 -30.24 0.25 -25.52
C GLY A 431 -29.60 0.46 -24.14
N GLY A 432 -28.53 1.25 -24.06
CA GLY A 432 -27.83 1.58 -22.82
C GLY A 432 -26.76 0.56 -22.42
N VAL A 433 -26.39 -0.36 -23.31
CA VAL A 433 -25.43 -1.43 -23.08
C VAL A 433 -24.39 -1.46 -24.20
N GLY A 434 -23.15 -1.85 -23.89
CA GLY A 434 -22.11 -2.05 -24.90
C GLY A 434 -20.91 -2.84 -24.38
N ASP A 435 -20.26 -3.55 -25.29
CA ASP A 435 -19.08 -4.37 -24.98
C ASP A 435 -17.81 -3.54 -25.11
N LEU A 436 -16.99 -3.55 -24.06
CA LEU A 436 -15.72 -2.85 -23.97
C LEU A 436 -14.59 -3.82 -23.58
N VAL A 437 -13.42 -3.60 -24.15
CA VAL A 437 -12.18 -4.34 -23.84
C VAL A 437 -11.15 -3.36 -23.31
N PHE A 438 -10.47 -3.73 -22.21
CA PHE A 438 -9.32 -3.01 -21.70
C PHE A 438 -8.04 -3.57 -22.31
N GLU A 439 -7.23 -2.70 -22.90
CA GLU A 439 -5.89 -3.04 -23.34
C GLU A 439 -4.90 -2.10 -22.65
N LYS A 440 -3.89 -2.65 -22.00
CA LYS A 440 -2.77 -1.84 -21.51
C LYS A 440 -2.03 -1.25 -22.70
N ASP A 441 -1.64 0.01 -22.56
CA ASP A 441 -0.83 0.72 -23.55
C ASP A 441 0.18 1.59 -22.82
N ASP A 442 1.46 1.23 -22.94
CA ASP A 442 2.57 1.95 -22.31
C ASP A 442 2.76 3.36 -22.88
N ASN A 443 2.11 3.67 -24.01
CA ASN A 443 2.09 5.01 -24.59
C ASN A 443 1.05 5.94 -23.95
N VAL A 444 0.16 5.42 -23.10
CA VAL A 444 -0.83 6.19 -22.33
C VAL A 444 -0.24 6.57 -20.98
N ARG A 445 0.49 7.69 -20.97
CA ARG A 445 1.37 8.09 -19.86
C ARG A 445 0.71 9.07 -18.90
N VAL A 446 0.60 8.69 -17.62
CA VAL A 446 -0.02 9.48 -16.53
C VAL A 446 0.64 10.84 -16.37
N ASP A 447 1.96 10.89 -16.41
CA ASP A 447 2.76 12.10 -16.21
C ASP A 447 2.52 13.13 -17.32
N LEU A 448 2.41 12.68 -18.58
CA LEU A 448 2.09 13.55 -19.70
C LEU A 448 0.66 14.10 -19.60
N TYR A 449 -0.32 13.26 -19.25
CA TYR A 449 -1.69 13.72 -19.00
C TYR A 449 -1.77 14.72 -17.85
N ARG A 450 -1.04 14.48 -16.76
CA ARG A 450 -0.98 15.41 -15.62
C ARG A 450 -0.38 16.76 -16.04
N GLN A 451 0.68 16.77 -16.84
CA GLN A 451 1.26 17.99 -17.38
C GLN A 451 0.27 18.74 -18.30
N LEU A 452 -0.45 18.03 -19.17
CA LEU A 452 -1.50 18.60 -20.01
C LEU A 452 -2.66 19.17 -19.19
N ALA A 453 -3.08 18.46 -18.14
CA ALA A 453 -4.14 18.90 -17.24
C ALA A 453 -3.76 20.20 -16.53
N ALA A 454 -2.52 20.27 -16.05
CA ALA A 454 -1.96 21.43 -15.38
C ALA A 454 -1.89 22.67 -16.30
N LEU A 455 -1.72 22.47 -17.62
CA LEU A 455 -1.76 23.55 -18.62
C LEU A 455 -3.18 24.06 -18.93
N VAL A 456 -4.19 23.21 -18.79
CA VAL A 456 -5.59 23.53 -19.13
C VAL A 456 -6.36 24.12 -17.95
N ARG A 457 -6.10 23.63 -16.73
CA ARG A 457 -6.77 24.12 -15.52
C ARG A 457 -6.32 25.57 -15.26
N LYS A 458 -7.27 26.51 -15.27
CA LYS A 458 -7.00 27.87 -14.79
C LYS A 458 -6.71 27.80 -13.28
N PRO A 459 -5.70 28.52 -12.75
CA PRO A 459 -5.51 28.60 -11.32
C PRO A 459 -6.80 29.08 -10.66
N ILE A 460 -7.19 28.38 -9.60
CA ILE A 460 -8.28 28.80 -8.72
C ILE A 460 -7.68 29.89 -7.82
N GLY A 461 -7.84 31.16 -8.22
CA GLY A 461 -7.33 32.35 -7.51
C GLY A 461 -6.26 33.11 -8.29
N ASP A 462 -6.29 34.45 -8.18
CA ASP A 462 -5.39 35.39 -8.88
C ASP A 462 -3.92 35.33 -8.41
N ASP A 463 -3.61 34.55 -7.37
CA ASP A 463 -2.40 34.79 -6.56
C ASP A 463 -1.30 33.72 -6.68
N GLY A 464 -1.43 32.70 -7.55
CA GLY A 464 -0.23 31.95 -7.98
C GLY A 464 -0.35 30.45 -8.25
N GLY A 465 -0.84 30.05 -9.42
CA GLY A 465 -0.87 28.62 -9.77
C GLY A 465 -0.82 28.28 -11.27
N PHE A 466 0.05 28.94 -12.05
CA PHE A 466 0.87 28.36 -13.13
C PHE A 466 1.74 29.49 -13.77
N PRO A 467 3.05 29.53 -13.54
CA PRO A 467 3.83 30.76 -13.67
C PRO A 467 4.55 30.83 -15.01
N PHE A 468 3.80 30.72 -16.11
CA PHE A 468 4.43 30.85 -17.41
C PHE A 468 3.85 32.03 -18.19
N LYS A 469 4.74 33.02 -18.41
CA LYS A 469 4.58 33.98 -19.51
C LYS A 469 4.29 33.17 -20.76
N LYS A 470 3.51 33.73 -21.70
CA LYS A 470 3.13 33.04 -22.96
C LYS A 470 4.29 32.30 -23.64
N LYS A 471 5.51 32.88 -23.57
CA LYS A 471 6.76 32.29 -24.08
C LYS A 471 7.17 30.99 -23.39
N GLU A 472 7.04 30.90 -22.07
CA GLU A 472 7.43 29.72 -21.31
C GLU A 472 6.41 28.58 -21.47
N ARG A 473 5.12 28.89 -21.61
CA ARG A 473 4.11 27.89 -21.98
C ARG A 473 4.38 27.29 -23.35
N ALA A 474 4.72 28.14 -24.32
CA ALA A 474 5.11 27.68 -25.64
C ALA A 474 6.35 26.78 -25.59
N LYS A 475 7.36 27.15 -24.78
CA LYS A 475 8.55 26.32 -24.58
C LYS A 475 8.21 24.97 -23.96
N LEU A 476 7.41 24.95 -22.89
CA LEU A 476 6.96 23.71 -22.25
C LEU A 476 6.17 22.83 -23.22
N MET A 477 5.26 23.42 -24.00
CA MET A 477 4.50 22.69 -25.03
C MET A 477 5.38 22.10 -26.13
N GLU A 478 6.47 22.76 -26.52
CA GLU A 478 7.42 22.18 -27.48
C GLU A 478 8.25 21.05 -26.83
N THR A 479 8.72 21.21 -25.58
CA THR A 479 9.39 20.12 -24.85
C THR A 479 8.48 18.89 -24.71
N MET A 480 7.23 19.08 -24.29
CA MET A 480 6.26 17.99 -24.21
C MET A 480 6.00 17.32 -25.56
N LYS A 481 5.99 18.08 -26.66
CA LYS A 481 5.83 17.55 -28.01
C LYS A 481 7.02 16.66 -28.40
N GLU A 482 8.23 17.07 -28.06
CA GLU A 482 9.44 16.28 -28.28
C GLU A 482 9.42 14.99 -27.45
N ASP A 483 9.02 15.08 -26.18
CA ASP A 483 8.87 13.93 -25.29
C ASP A 483 7.81 12.95 -25.81
N MET A 484 6.63 13.45 -26.20
CA MET A 484 5.57 12.66 -26.82
C MET A 484 6.03 11.94 -28.09
N LYS A 485 6.84 12.59 -28.93
CA LYS A 485 7.41 11.95 -30.12
C LYS A 485 8.41 10.86 -29.76
N LYS A 486 9.31 11.14 -28.81
CA LYS A 486 10.34 10.20 -28.36
C LYS A 486 9.72 8.96 -27.70
N LEU A 487 8.62 9.15 -26.97
CA LEU A 487 7.93 8.11 -26.21
C LEU A 487 6.85 7.38 -27.00
N GLY A 488 6.58 7.75 -28.26
CA GLY A 488 5.55 7.07 -29.06
C GLY A 488 4.12 7.34 -28.59
N ALA A 489 3.83 8.55 -28.11
CA ALA A 489 2.54 8.94 -27.54
C ALA A 489 1.31 8.45 -28.32
N SER A 490 0.29 8.00 -27.57
CA SER A 490 -0.98 7.54 -28.12
C SER A 490 -1.70 8.65 -28.93
N LYS A 491 -2.61 8.22 -29.81
CA LYS A 491 -3.47 9.15 -30.57
C LYS A 491 -4.30 10.04 -29.64
N GLY A 492 -4.84 9.49 -28.56
CA GLY A 492 -5.63 10.25 -27.59
C GLY A 492 -4.80 11.34 -26.90
N LEU A 493 -3.54 11.05 -26.57
CA LEU A 493 -2.64 12.04 -25.98
C LEU A 493 -2.31 13.19 -26.95
N TRP A 494 -2.11 12.91 -28.24
CA TRP A 494 -1.93 13.94 -29.28
C TRP A 494 -3.16 14.85 -29.44
N GLU A 495 -4.37 14.28 -29.38
CA GLU A 495 -5.60 15.09 -29.42
C GLU A 495 -5.75 15.94 -28.15
N ALA A 496 -5.46 15.39 -26.97
CA ALA A 496 -5.44 16.13 -25.72
C ALA A 496 -4.43 17.31 -25.77
N TYR A 497 -3.25 17.09 -26.34
CA TYR A 497 -2.24 18.12 -26.56
C TYR A 497 -2.75 19.26 -27.45
N LYS A 498 -3.44 18.96 -28.57
CA LYS A 498 -4.04 19.99 -29.45
C LYS A 498 -5.08 20.82 -28.72
N VAL A 499 -5.94 20.18 -27.93
CA VAL A 499 -6.95 20.86 -27.11
C VAL A 499 -6.29 21.77 -26.08
N ALA A 500 -5.24 21.29 -25.40
CA ALA A 500 -4.47 22.06 -24.44
C ALA A 500 -3.78 23.27 -25.07
N ALA A 501 -3.13 23.09 -26.23
CA ALA A 501 -2.50 24.16 -27.00
C ALA A 501 -3.49 25.27 -27.35
N LYS A 502 -4.66 24.89 -27.87
CA LYS A 502 -5.73 25.83 -28.24
C LYS A 502 -6.23 26.61 -27.03
N LYS A 503 -6.51 25.94 -25.91
CA LYS A 503 -6.95 26.59 -24.66
C LYS A 503 -5.86 27.48 -24.06
N GLY A 504 -4.59 27.10 -24.19
CA GLY A 504 -3.43 27.86 -23.74
C GLY A 504 -3.04 29.04 -24.64
N GLY A 505 -3.70 29.24 -25.78
CA GLY A 505 -3.38 30.32 -26.72
C GLY A 505 -2.05 30.13 -27.45
N VAL A 506 -1.57 28.88 -27.55
CA VAL A 506 -0.36 28.49 -28.27
C VAL A 506 -0.78 27.91 -29.62
N LYS A 507 -0.30 28.51 -30.72
CA LYS A 507 -0.49 27.94 -32.06
C LYS A 507 0.54 26.83 -32.24
N VAL A 508 0.10 25.57 -32.25
CA VAL A 508 0.99 24.45 -32.52
C VAL A 508 0.66 23.86 -33.89
N LYS A 509 1.69 23.65 -34.72
CA LYS A 509 1.60 22.78 -35.90
C LYS A 509 1.90 21.35 -35.46
N VAL A 510 0.87 20.51 -35.46
CA VAL A 510 1.01 19.07 -35.25
C VAL A 510 1.04 18.42 -36.63
N GLU A 511 2.22 18.01 -37.06
CA GLU A 511 2.37 17.04 -38.15
C GLU A 511 2.29 15.67 -37.48
N LEU A 512 1.18 14.97 -37.73
CA LEU A 512 0.94 13.60 -37.26
C LEU A 512 1.73 12.62 -38.11
#